data_AF-A0A5E7BN65-F1
#
_entry.id   AF-A0A5E7BN65-F1
#
_cell.length_a   1.000
_cell.length_b   1.000
_cell.length_c   1.000
_cell.angle_alpha   90.00
_cell.angle_beta   90.00
_cell.angle_gamma   90.00
#
_symmetry.space_group_name_H-M   'P 1'
#
loop_
_entity.id
_entity.type
_entity.pdbx_description
1 polymer ?
#
loop_
_entity_poly.entity_id
_entity_poly.type
_entity_poly.pdbx_seq_one_letter_code
_entity_poly.pdbx_strand_id
1 'polypeptide(L)' 'MGSTGDKVKGMANEAVGNVKQGVGKATDNEKLRTEGKIQENKGEAQQAVGKAKDAIKKTIDKA' A
#
# COMPACT_ATOMS: atom_id res chain seq x y z
N MET A 1 -13.65 1.48 15.00
CA MET A 1 -13.71 2.10 13.66
C MET A 1 -12.28 2.27 13.16
N GLY A 2 -11.87 1.55 12.11
CA GLY A 2 -10.49 1.62 11.56
C GLY A 2 -10.36 1.04 10.16
N SER A 3 -11.24 0.11 9.80
CA SER A 3 -11.09 -0.71 8.58
C SER A 3 -11.37 0.00 7.25
N THR A 4 -12.03 1.17 7.25
CA THR A 4 -12.35 1.91 6.02
C THR A 4 -11.25 2.93 5.67
N GLY A 5 -10.75 3.67 6.66
CA GLY A 5 -9.70 4.67 6.45
C GLY A 5 -8.38 4.06 5.99
N ASP A 6 -7.97 2.95 6.61
CA ASP A 6 -6.72 2.27 6.28
C ASP A 6 -6.76 1.56 4.91
N LYS A 7 -7.92 0.98 4.53
CA LYS A 7 -8.12 0.43 3.19
C LYS A 7 -8.08 1.51 2.11
N VAL A 8 -8.72 2.65 2.34
CA VAL A 8 -8.71 3.78 1.40
C VAL A 8 -7.30 4.36 1.27
N LYS A 9 -6.55 4.47 2.38
CA LYS A 9 -5.14 4.90 2.35
C LYS A 9 -4.24 3.94 1.59
N GLY A 10 -4.49 2.63 1.70
CA GLY A 10 -3.78 1.59 0.93
C GLY A 10 -4.01 1.75 -0.57
N MET A 11 -5.28 1.85 -0.99
CA MET A 11 -5.66 2.05 -2.40
C MET A 11 -5.12 3.37 -2.97
N ALA A 12 -5.14 4.45 -2.20
CA ALA A 12 -4.59 5.74 -2.63
C ALA A 12 -3.08 5.67 -2.89
N ASN A 13 -2.33 4.95 -2.04
CA ASN A 13 -0.89 4.75 -2.23
C ASN A 13 -0.57 3.86 -3.44
N GLU A 14 -1.35 2.79 -3.66
CA GLU A 14 -1.22 1.95 -4.87
C GLU A 14 -1.51 2.75 -6.14
N ALA A 15 -2.57 3.56 -6.15
CA ALA A 15 -2.93 4.40 -7.29
C ALA A 15 -1.81 5.41 -7.61
N VAL A 16 -1.27 6.08 -6.59
CA VAL A 16 -0.16 7.03 -6.76
C VAL A 16 1.12 6.32 -7.23
N GLY A 17 1.42 5.14 -6.70
CA GLY A 17 2.56 4.33 -7.14
C GLY A 17 2.46 3.93 -8.60
N ASN A 18 1.29 3.45 -9.03
CA ASN A 18 1.02 3.08 -10.42
C ASN A 18 1.12 4.28 -11.36
N VAL A 19 0.61 5.44 -10.95
CA VAL A 19 0.75 6.69 -11.73
C VAL A 19 2.22 7.10 -11.84
N LYS A 20 2.99 7.07 -10.74
CA LYS A 20 4.44 7.37 -10.78
C LYS A 20 5.22 6.41 -11.68
N GLN A 21 4.90 5.11 -11.66
CA GLN A 21 5.52 4.15 -12.57
C GLN A 21 5.12 4.39 -14.03
N GLY A 22 3.85 4.71 -14.29
CA GLY A 22 3.35 5.02 -15.64
C GLY A 22 3.98 6.28 -16.22
N VAL A 23 4.04 7.36 -15.44
CA VAL A 23 4.71 8.60 -15.82
C VAL A 23 6.21 8.37 -15.96
N GLY A 24 6.86 7.68 -15.02
CA GLY A 24 8.29 7.36 -15.11
C GLY A 24 8.65 6.51 -16.34
N LYS A 25 7.75 5.62 -16.78
CA LYS A 25 7.89 4.88 -18.06
C LYS A 25 7.77 5.80 -19.27
N ALA A 26 6.80 6.72 -19.25
CA ALA A 26 6.51 7.60 -20.37
C ALA A 26 7.57 8.71 -20.55
N THR A 27 8.18 9.18 -19.45
CA THR A 27 9.19 10.25 -19.47
C THR A 27 10.62 9.72 -19.37
N ASP A 28 10.82 8.41 -19.43
CA ASP A 28 12.10 7.71 -19.20
C ASP A 28 12.83 8.16 -17.91
N ASN A 29 12.05 8.42 -16.85
CA ASN A 29 12.55 8.91 -15.58
C ASN A 29 12.68 7.74 -14.58
N GLU A 30 13.91 7.24 -14.47
CA GLU A 30 14.26 6.10 -13.63
C GLU A 30 13.94 6.32 -12.14
N LYS A 31 14.05 7.58 -11.68
CA LYS A 31 13.73 7.97 -10.31
C LYS A 31 12.24 7.80 -9.99
N LEU A 32 11.36 8.24 -10.90
CA LEU A 32 9.90 8.07 -10.73
C LEU A 32 9.48 6.60 -10.75
N ARG A 33 10.10 5.79 -11.62
CA ARG A 33 9.90 4.33 -11.66
C ARG A 33 10.32 3.67 -10.35
N THR A 34 11.47 4.07 -9.81
CA THR A 34 12.03 3.52 -8.57
C THR A 34 11.19 3.92 -7.36
N GLU A 35 10.82 5.20 -7.25
CA GLU A 35 9.92 5.67 -6.19
C GLU A 35 8.57 4.95 -6.23
N GLY A 36 8.01 4.75 -7.42
CA GLY A 36 6.76 4.01 -7.59
C GLY A 36 6.85 2.56 -7.08
N LYS A 37 7.92 1.83 -7.44
CA LYS A 37 8.18 0.47 -6.93
C LYS A 37 8.39 0.41 -5.42
N ILE A 38 9.15 1.36 -4.86
CA ILE A 38 9.39 1.42 -3.42
C ILE A 38 8.08 1.68 -2.68
N GLN A 39 7.23 2.57 -3.20
CA GLN A 39 5.95 2.91 -2.60
C GLN A 39 4.96 1.73 -2.68
N GLU A 40 4.94 0.99 -3.78
CA GLU A 40 4.16 -0.24 -3.96
C GLU A 40 4.56 -1.30 -2.94
N ASN A 41 5.85 -1.65 -2.87
CA ASN A 41 6.36 -2.62 -1.90
C ASN A 41 6.06 -2.23 -0.45
N LYS A 42 6.17 -0.93 -0.12
CA LYS A 42 5.84 -0.41 1.20
C LYS A 42 4.34 -0.54 1.50
N GLY A 43 3.49 -0.30 0.52
CA GLY A 43 2.04 -0.47 0.61
C GLY A 43 1.65 -1.93 0.86
N GLU A 44 2.23 -2.86 0.10
CA GLU A 44 2.02 -4.31 0.31
C GLU A 44 2.46 -4.76 1.69
N ALA A 45 3.65 -4.34 2.12
CA ALA A 45 4.16 -4.66 3.45
C ALA A 45 3.24 -4.14 4.57
N GLN A 46 2.75 -2.90 4.44
CA GLN A 46 1.78 -2.33 5.38
C GLN A 46 0.45 -3.09 5.38
N GLN A 47 -0.07 -3.46 4.21
CA GLN A 47 -1.28 -4.28 4.13
C GLN A 47 -1.10 -5.65 4.78
N ALA A 48 0.03 -6.32 4.55
CA ALA A 48 0.33 -7.62 5.14
C ALA A 48 0.38 -7.54 6.67
N VAL A 49 1.11 -6.55 7.21
CA VAL A 49 1.18 -6.31 8.66
C VAL A 49 -0.19 -5.94 9.23
N GLY A 50 -0.96 -5.10 8.53
CA GLY A 50 -2.32 -4.72 8.92
C GLY A 50 -3.24 -5.93 8.98
N LYS A 51 -3.25 -6.79 7.94
CA LYS A 51 -4.03 -8.03 7.90
C LYS A 51 -3.64 -9.00 9.02
N ALA A 52 -2.34 -9.15 9.29
CA ALA A 52 -1.85 -10.00 10.38
C ALA A 52 -2.31 -9.46 11.75
N LYS A 53 -2.18 -8.16 12.00
CA LYS A 53 -2.67 -7.52 13.23
C LYS A 53 -4.18 -7.65 13.39
N ASP A 54 -4.95 -7.43 12.31
CA ASP A 54 -6.41 -7.58 12.31
C ASP A 54 -6.83 -9.02 12.59
N ALA A 55 -6.12 -10.01 12.03
CA ALA A 55 -6.38 -11.42 12.29
C ALA A 55 -6.15 -11.76 13.77
N ILE A 56 -5.01 -11.37 14.33
CA ILE A 56 -4.69 -11.57 15.76
C ILE A 56 -5.75 -10.89 16.64
N LYS A 57 -6.09 -9.63 16.34
CA LYS A 57 -7.08 -8.87 17.10
C LYS A 57 -8.46 -9.53 17.07
N LYS A 58 -8.91 -10.02 15.92
CA LYS A 58 -10.16 -10.79 15.81
C LYS A 58 -10.15 -12.07 16.63
N THR A 59 -9.02 -12.75 16.74
CA THR A 59 -8.91 -13.97 17.56
C THR A 59 -8.99 -13.65 19.05
N ILE A 60 -8.36 -12.55 19.48
CA ILE A 60 -8.39 -12.09 20.88
C ILE A 60 -9.78 -11.56 21.26
N ASP A 61 -10.42 -10.73 20.42
CA ASP A 61 -11.77 -10.19 20.68
C ASP A 61 -12.86 -11.27 20.71
N LYS A 62 -12.58 -12.48 20.21
CA LYS A 62 -13.53 -13.60 20.16
C LYS A 62 -13.36 -14.61 21.31
N ALA A 63 -12.30 -14.49 22.10
CA ALA A 63 -12.04 -15.30 23.30
C ALA A 63 -12.54 -14.57 24.55
#